data_AF-A0A842TXK3-F1
#
_entry.id   AF-A0A842TXK3-F1
#
_cell.length_a   1.000
_cell.length_b   1.000
_cell.length_c   1.000
_cell.angle_alpha   90.00
_cell.angle_beta   90.00
_cell.angle_gamma   90.00
#
_symmetry.space_group_name_H-M   'P 1'
#
loop_
_entity.id
_entity.type
_entity.pdbx_description
1 polymer ?
#
loop_
_entity_poly.entity_id
_entity_poly.type
_entity_poly.pdbx_seq_one_letter_code
_entity_poly.pdbx_strand_id
1 'polypeptide(L)'
;MIIANITLPDGSKVARKILVIDAHSHLGSDIDGVNNMNPMAAGGTYNFYINTESKIKQEKSDLMSYEVSLNGKSHKFEFEFAPLPFIYNLFKYFKKIGDSSYANDFDKMNGGWLIDHGVVFPFQDKFRDNKPEAQYRASNLNIARFTTHFPNSVRLIGYCRVNPRQPQASDEVNHSIQELGLRGLKLHPRSDGWTDEIASNFAVNVLITAAKNSIPVIFDTRGAQSILDIHQLVKRTRNQLKKSASNLISHLKVIVAHCAMGYIGNNDVYRVLTDPNIWGEISMLHGKGTIDFFITFMNWYKDNFPNHSKRWSEKIIFGSDFPYFTPIHAKDNIWFLISKQFFENGGTLTDTENILGLNLLKLLPSYSKNNKLKRSEYTGHSHVYLSGTSNTELYKNASKLTAELIRKKRLDINQINFMFNQGFYNISNNLLIKGTLNTKKKTRILVHDFIKDNLMLYTTLDPDIKWNYMGFRYFNPKDQALFIKAYKMNIERDFSSQYRTFNENLL
;
A
#
# COMPACT_ATOMS: atom_id res chain seq x y z
N MET A 1 -5.10 -8.51 -6.67
CA MET A 1 -3.94 -9.35 -6.30
C MET A 1 -3.65 -10.37 -7.38
N ILE A 2 -2.42 -10.90 -7.41
CA ILE A 2 -2.04 -12.04 -8.24
C ILE A 2 -2.00 -13.29 -7.35
N ILE A 3 -2.60 -14.38 -7.79
CA ILE A 3 -2.41 -15.70 -7.17
C ILE A 3 -1.43 -16.48 -8.06
N ALA A 4 -0.31 -16.88 -7.49
CA ALA A 4 0.66 -17.75 -8.15
C ALA A 4 0.49 -19.17 -7.62
N ASN A 5 -0.02 -20.06 -8.47
CA ASN A 5 -0.14 -21.49 -8.22
C ASN A 5 1.10 -22.18 -8.78
N ILE A 6 1.79 -22.95 -7.94
CA ILE A 6 3.07 -23.57 -8.25
C ILE A 6 2.89 -25.07 -8.07
N THR A 7 3.16 -25.85 -9.11
CA THR A 7 3.32 -27.30 -8.98
C THR A 7 4.81 -27.60 -8.82
N LEU A 8 5.16 -28.19 -7.68
CA LEU A 8 6.51 -28.58 -7.33
C LEU A 8 6.92 -29.87 -8.07
N PRO A 9 8.22 -30.22 -8.11
CA PRO A 9 8.71 -31.42 -8.81
C PRO A 9 8.11 -32.74 -8.31
N ASP A 10 7.63 -32.77 -7.07
CA ASP A 10 6.95 -33.94 -6.46
C ASP A 10 5.43 -33.97 -6.75
N GLY A 11 4.93 -33.04 -7.57
CA GLY A 11 3.51 -32.90 -7.90
C GLY A 11 2.68 -32.14 -6.86
N SER A 12 3.26 -31.77 -5.72
CA SER A 12 2.55 -30.99 -4.72
C SER A 12 2.28 -29.55 -5.21
N LYS A 13 1.16 -28.97 -4.75
CA LYS A 13 0.73 -27.62 -5.17
C LYS A 13 0.83 -26.62 -4.05
N VAL A 14 1.36 -25.45 -4.36
CA VAL A 14 1.49 -24.31 -3.44
C VAL A 14 0.90 -23.07 -4.09
N ALA A 15 0.04 -22.36 -3.36
CA ALA A 15 -0.48 -21.05 -3.77
C ALA A 15 0.20 -19.91 -2.99
N ARG A 16 0.54 -18.82 -3.69
CA ARG A 16 1.03 -17.57 -3.11
C ARG A 16 0.14 -16.42 -3.54
N LYS A 17 -0.15 -15.52 -2.60
CA LYS A 17 -0.97 -14.32 -2.82
C LYS A 17 -0.06 -13.10 -2.85
N ILE A 18 0.04 -12.48 -4.00
CA ILE A 18 0.94 -11.36 -4.26
C ILE A 18 0.11 -10.08 -4.32
N LEU A 19 0.35 -9.19 -3.37
CA LEU A 19 -0.22 -7.84 -3.38
C LEU A 19 0.44 -7.02 -4.49
N VAL A 20 -0.38 -6.30 -5.24
CA VAL A 20 0.10 -5.29 -6.20
C VAL A 20 -0.32 -3.92 -5.69
N ILE A 21 0.66 -3.08 -5.35
CA ILE A 21 0.44 -1.73 -4.84
C ILE A 21 1.19 -0.76 -5.75
N ASP A 22 0.45 0.10 -6.45
CA ASP A 22 1.04 1.19 -7.21
C ASP A 22 1.59 2.25 -6.25
N ALA A 23 2.91 2.47 -6.23
CA ALA A 23 3.56 3.42 -5.34
C ALA A 23 3.59 4.87 -5.85
N HIS A 24 3.19 5.10 -7.11
CA HIS A 24 3.37 6.38 -7.77
C HIS A 24 2.17 6.69 -8.65
N SER A 25 1.30 7.57 -8.18
CA SER A 25 0.24 8.17 -9.00
C SER A 25 -0.04 9.58 -8.50
N HIS A 26 -0.67 10.39 -9.33
CA HIS A 26 -1.03 11.77 -9.02
C HIS A 26 -2.54 11.94 -9.04
N LEU A 27 -3.03 12.83 -8.18
CA LEU A 27 -4.44 13.17 -8.09
C LEU A 27 -4.56 14.70 -7.94
N GLY A 28 -5.46 15.30 -8.71
CA GLY A 28 -5.58 16.75 -8.85
C GLY A 28 -5.44 17.23 -10.30
N SER A 29 -4.91 18.43 -10.48
CA SER A 29 -4.72 19.07 -11.78
C SER A 29 -3.40 19.81 -11.78
N ASP A 30 -2.48 19.42 -12.64
CA ASP A 30 -1.20 20.10 -12.81
C ASP A 30 -1.38 21.43 -13.56
N ILE A 31 -0.37 22.30 -13.47
CA ILE A 31 -0.27 23.56 -14.21
C ILE A 31 -0.04 23.34 -15.72
N ASP A 32 0.47 22.17 -16.11
CA ASP A 32 0.70 21.80 -17.52
C ASP A 32 -0.56 21.26 -18.24
N GLY A 33 -1.70 21.19 -17.52
CA GLY A 33 -2.99 20.73 -18.04
C GLY A 33 -3.30 19.24 -17.82
N VAL A 34 -2.32 18.45 -17.39
CA VAL A 34 -2.53 17.06 -16.99
C VAL A 34 -3.43 17.00 -15.76
N ASN A 35 -4.42 16.11 -15.77
CA ASN A 35 -5.41 16.05 -14.70
C ASN A 35 -5.85 14.62 -14.38
N ASN A 36 -6.14 14.42 -13.10
CA ASN A 36 -6.83 13.26 -12.55
C ASN A 36 -7.61 13.75 -11.33
N MET A 37 -8.72 14.46 -11.56
CA MET A 37 -9.45 15.16 -10.49
C MET A 37 -10.32 14.22 -9.63
N ASN A 38 -10.68 13.06 -10.16
CA ASN A 38 -11.55 12.10 -9.50
C ASN A 38 -11.13 10.67 -9.88
N PRO A 39 -10.73 9.82 -8.90
CA PRO A 39 -10.31 8.44 -9.17
C PRO A 39 -11.37 7.60 -9.90
N MET A 40 -12.65 7.94 -9.70
CA MET A 40 -13.83 7.24 -10.20
C MET A 40 -14.34 7.77 -11.55
N ALA A 41 -13.75 8.84 -12.10
CA ALA A 41 -14.16 9.36 -13.39
C ALA A 41 -13.72 8.45 -14.54
N ALA A 42 -14.36 8.61 -15.71
CA ALA A 42 -13.83 8.06 -16.94
C ALA A 42 -12.42 8.63 -17.18
N GLY A 43 -11.45 7.75 -17.48
CA GLY A 43 -10.04 8.14 -17.56
C GLY A 43 -9.35 8.44 -16.22
N GLY A 44 -10.02 8.25 -15.07
CA GLY A 44 -9.41 8.38 -13.75
C GLY A 44 -8.60 7.15 -13.31
N THR A 45 -8.09 7.16 -12.07
CA THR A 45 -7.23 6.10 -11.51
C THR A 45 -7.79 4.69 -11.67
N TYR A 46 -9.07 4.44 -11.38
CA TYR A 46 -9.61 3.09 -11.50
C TYR A 46 -9.80 2.63 -12.94
N ASN A 47 -10.10 3.56 -13.86
CA ASN A 47 -10.11 3.25 -15.29
C ASN A 47 -8.70 2.88 -15.79
N PHE A 48 -7.65 3.56 -15.30
CA PHE A 48 -6.27 3.18 -15.55
C PHE A 48 -5.94 1.76 -15.06
N TYR A 49 -6.39 1.37 -13.87
CA TYR A 49 -6.21 0.01 -13.36
C TYR A 49 -6.94 -1.04 -14.21
N ILE A 50 -8.19 -0.77 -14.62
CA ILE A 50 -8.96 -1.64 -15.52
C ILE A 50 -8.21 -1.83 -16.85
N ASN A 51 -7.71 -0.75 -17.44
CA ASN A 51 -7.00 -0.79 -18.70
C ASN A 51 -5.67 -1.54 -18.59
N THR A 52 -4.98 -1.42 -17.45
CA THR A 52 -3.74 -2.14 -17.17
C THR A 52 -3.99 -3.65 -17.07
N GLU A 53 -4.95 -4.07 -16.24
CA GLU A 53 -5.32 -5.48 -16.10
C GLU A 53 -5.82 -6.08 -17.43
N SER A 54 -6.65 -5.33 -18.16
CA SER A 54 -7.19 -5.75 -19.46
C SER A 54 -6.06 -5.99 -20.48
N LYS A 55 -5.06 -5.10 -20.53
CA LYS A 55 -3.89 -5.28 -21.40
C LYS A 55 -3.06 -6.49 -21.00
N ILE A 56 -2.91 -6.77 -19.71
CA ILE A 56 -2.19 -7.99 -19.28
C ILE A 56 -2.97 -9.24 -19.70
N LYS A 57 -4.29 -9.25 -19.55
CA LYS A 57 -5.13 -10.39 -19.98
C LYS A 57 -5.18 -10.59 -21.49
N GLN A 58 -4.90 -9.56 -22.28
CA GLN A 58 -4.79 -9.66 -23.74
C GLN A 58 -3.49 -10.34 -24.19
N GLU A 59 -2.43 -10.29 -23.39
CA GLU A 59 -1.25 -11.13 -23.60
C GLU A 59 -1.67 -12.60 -23.40
N LYS A 60 -1.32 -13.48 -24.35
CA LYS A 60 -1.88 -14.83 -24.49
C LYS A 60 -1.91 -15.62 -23.16
N SER A 61 -3.02 -16.31 -22.88
CA SER A 61 -3.24 -17.12 -21.67
C SER A 61 -2.15 -18.16 -21.40
N ASP A 62 -1.55 -18.71 -22.46
CA ASP A 62 -0.51 -19.74 -22.36
C ASP A 62 0.81 -19.18 -21.80
N LEU A 63 0.97 -17.85 -21.75
CA LEU A 63 2.12 -17.19 -21.13
C LEU A 63 1.92 -16.95 -19.63
N MET A 64 0.72 -17.21 -19.10
CA MET A 64 0.40 -17.17 -17.66
C MET A 64 0.50 -18.56 -17.01
N SER A 65 0.76 -19.61 -17.79
CA SER A 65 1.00 -20.98 -17.31
C SER A 65 2.20 -21.59 -18.02
N TYR A 66 3.31 -21.80 -17.32
CA TYR A 66 4.53 -22.31 -17.94
C TYR A 66 5.40 -23.11 -16.98
N GLU A 67 6.27 -23.95 -17.54
CA GLU A 67 7.30 -24.67 -16.81
C GLU A 67 8.65 -23.94 -16.85
N VAL A 68 9.33 -23.91 -15.70
CA VAL A 68 10.70 -23.38 -15.54
C VAL A 68 11.54 -24.39 -14.78
N SER A 69 12.76 -24.62 -15.26
CA SER A 69 13.77 -25.37 -14.51
C SER A 69 14.47 -24.44 -13.51
N LEU A 70 14.19 -24.63 -12.23
CA LEU A 70 14.86 -23.91 -11.13
C LEU A 70 15.76 -24.90 -10.40
N ASN A 71 17.06 -24.62 -10.36
CA ASN A 71 18.08 -25.50 -9.76
C ASN A 71 18.02 -26.95 -10.29
N GLY A 72 17.82 -27.09 -11.61
CA GLY A 72 17.76 -28.40 -12.27
C GLY A 72 16.45 -29.17 -12.06
N LYS A 73 15.43 -28.57 -11.44
CA LYS A 73 14.12 -29.19 -11.22
C LYS A 73 13.00 -28.41 -11.91
N SER A 74 12.12 -29.12 -12.62
CA SER A 74 10.97 -28.49 -13.28
C SER A 74 9.91 -28.08 -12.27
N HIS A 75 9.45 -26.84 -12.39
CA HIS A 75 8.32 -26.29 -11.63
C HIS A 75 7.32 -25.71 -12.62
N LYS A 76 6.03 -25.99 -12.43
CA LYS A 76 4.96 -25.36 -13.21
C LYS A 76 4.41 -24.15 -12.45
N PHE A 77 4.41 -23.00 -13.08
CA PHE A 77 3.79 -21.78 -12.57
C PHE A 77 2.49 -21.51 -13.32
N GLU A 78 1.45 -21.12 -12.61
CA GLU A 78 0.15 -20.69 -13.13
C GLU A 78 -0.28 -19.42 -12.38
N PHE A 79 -0.53 -18.33 -13.09
CA PHE A 79 -0.92 -17.04 -12.50
C PHE A 79 -2.37 -16.71 -12.81
N GLU A 80 -3.11 -16.25 -11.79
CA GLU A 80 -4.47 -15.75 -11.93
C GLU A 80 -4.62 -14.39 -11.23
N PHE A 81 -5.56 -13.58 -11.70
CA PHE A 81 -5.88 -12.30 -11.06
C PHE A 81 -7.16 -12.44 -10.27
N ALA A 82 -7.05 -12.20 -8.97
CA ALA A 82 -8.17 -12.29 -8.05
C ALA A 82 -8.30 -10.97 -7.26
N PRO A 83 -9.52 -10.54 -6.95
CA PRO A 83 -9.70 -9.40 -6.07
C PRO A 83 -9.46 -9.78 -4.60
N LEU A 84 -9.18 -8.79 -3.76
CA LEU A 84 -9.24 -8.93 -2.30
C LEU A 84 -10.67 -9.29 -1.86
N PRO A 85 -10.92 -10.46 -1.26
CA PRO A 85 -12.29 -10.96 -1.03
C PRO A 85 -13.17 -9.99 -0.24
N PHE A 86 -12.64 -9.39 0.83
CA PHE A 86 -13.41 -8.47 1.67
C PHE A 86 -13.85 -7.20 0.91
N ILE A 87 -12.92 -6.54 0.20
CA ILE A 87 -13.20 -5.29 -0.52
C ILE A 87 -14.16 -5.57 -1.69
N TYR A 88 -13.91 -6.63 -2.43
CA TYR A 88 -14.78 -7.05 -3.53
C TYR A 88 -16.20 -7.34 -3.07
N ASN A 89 -16.35 -8.14 -2.01
CA ASN A 89 -17.67 -8.48 -1.47
C ASN A 89 -18.38 -7.25 -0.89
N LEU A 90 -17.65 -6.26 -0.36
CA LEU A 90 -18.20 -5.01 0.13
C LEU A 90 -18.88 -4.23 -1.01
N PHE A 91 -18.18 -3.96 -2.10
CA PHE A 91 -18.76 -3.26 -3.26
C PHE A 91 -19.82 -4.10 -3.99
N LYS A 92 -19.61 -5.42 -4.12
CA LYS A 92 -20.60 -6.33 -4.70
C LYS A 92 -21.91 -6.31 -3.90
N TYR A 93 -21.84 -6.19 -2.58
CA TYR A 93 -23.04 -6.07 -1.76
C TYR A 93 -23.79 -4.75 -2.00
N PHE A 94 -23.10 -3.60 -2.05
CA PHE A 94 -23.72 -2.32 -2.39
C PHE A 94 -24.44 -2.35 -3.74
N LYS A 95 -23.80 -2.93 -4.76
CA LYS A 95 -24.44 -3.16 -6.07
C LYS A 95 -25.68 -4.04 -5.96
N LYS A 96 -25.60 -5.15 -5.21
CA LYS A 96 -26.72 -6.09 -5.02
C LYS A 96 -27.95 -5.41 -4.39
N ILE A 97 -27.74 -4.56 -3.40
CA ILE A 97 -28.86 -3.88 -2.70
C ILE A 97 -29.33 -2.60 -3.40
N GLY A 98 -28.68 -2.20 -4.50
CA GLY A 98 -29.05 -1.01 -5.25
C GLY A 98 -28.85 0.29 -4.48
N ASP A 99 -27.86 0.38 -3.58
CA ASP A 99 -27.59 1.63 -2.85
C ASP A 99 -27.11 2.71 -3.82
N SER A 100 -27.95 3.71 -4.06
CA SER A 100 -27.66 4.79 -5.01
C SER A 100 -26.33 5.53 -4.75
N SER A 101 -25.80 5.48 -3.52
CA SER A 101 -24.55 6.14 -3.15
C SER A 101 -23.31 5.40 -3.68
N TYR A 102 -23.37 4.07 -3.81
CA TYR A 102 -22.20 3.22 -4.05
C TYR A 102 -22.41 2.09 -5.08
N ALA A 103 -23.64 1.85 -5.55
CA ALA A 103 -23.95 0.75 -6.47
C ALA A 103 -23.14 0.85 -7.78
N ASN A 104 -22.93 2.07 -8.28
CA ASN A 104 -22.16 2.34 -9.49
C ASN A 104 -20.64 2.23 -9.28
N ASP A 105 -20.16 2.29 -8.03
CA ASP A 105 -18.72 2.25 -7.74
C ASP A 105 -18.13 0.87 -8.02
N PHE A 106 -18.91 -0.20 -7.83
CA PHE A 106 -18.47 -1.54 -8.21
C PHE A 106 -18.12 -1.60 -9.70
N ASP A 107 -18.98 -1.06 -10.56
CA ASP A 107 -18.78 -1.11 -12.01
C ASP A 107 -17.60 -0.27 -12.47
N LYS A 108 -17.34 0.86 -11.82
CA LYS A 108 -16.18 1.72 -12.08
C LYS A 108 -14.84 1.09 -11.68
N MET A 109 -14.85 0.10 -10.80
CA MET A 109 -13.67 -0.64 -10.36
C MET A 109 -13.55 -2.03 -11.00
N ASN A 110 -14.64 -2.53 -11.59
CA ASN A 110 -14.73 -3.92 -12.01
C ASN A 110 -13.76 -4.20 -13.17
N GLY A 111 -12.92 -5.22 -13.00
CA GLY A 111 -11.87 -5.58 -13.97
C GLY A 111 -10.55 -4.83 -13.78
N GLY A 112 -10.41 -4.03 -12.72
CA GLY A 112 -9.14 -3.41 -12.30
C GLY A 112 -8.74 -3.85 -10.90
N TRP A 113 -8.93 -5.12 -10.56
CA TRP A 113 -8.68 -5.72 -9.25
C TRP A 113 -7.27 -6.29 -9.09
N LEU A 114 -6.49 -6.35 -10.18
CA LEU A 114 -5.08 -6.69 -10.17
C LEU A 114 -4.31 -5.80 -9.20
N ILE A 115 -4.43 -4.48 -9.35
CA ILE A 115 -3.81 -3.47 -8.48
C ILE A 115 -4.68 -3.32 -7.23
N ASP A 116 -4.21 -3.82 -6.11
CA ASP A 116 -4.96 -3.87 -4.86
C ASP A 116 -5.12 -2.47 -4.26
N HIS A 117 -4.01 -1.75 -4.11
CA HIS A 117 -3.94 -0.39 -3.57
C HIS A 117 -3.12 0.53 -4.50
N GLY A 118 -3.29 1.84 -4.36
CA GLY A 118 -2.43 2.85 -5.01
C GLY A 118 -2.12 4.04 -4.13
N VAL A 119 -0.87 4.51 -4.18
CA VAL A 119 -0.43 5.77 -3.58
C VAL A 119 -0.76 6.90 -4.54
N VAL A 120 -1.42 7.93 -4.03
CA VAL A 120 -1.69 9.16 -4.77
C VAL A 120 -1.19 10.37 -3.99
N PHE A 121 -0.64 11.34 -4.71
CA PHE A 121 -0.17 12.61 -4.15
C PHE A 121 -0.46 13.79 -5.08
N PRO A 122 -0.31 15.03 -4.59
CA PRO A 122 -0.53 16.21 -5.41
C PRO A 122 0.42 16.32 -6.61
N PHE A 123 -0.14 16.83 -7.70
CA PHE A 123 0.58 17.40 -8.84
C PHE A 123 1.38 18.64 -8.43
N GLN A 124 2.11 19.26 -9.37
CA GLN A 124 2.49 20.68 -9.24
C GLN A 124 1.23 21.52 -9.47
N ASP A 125 0.24 21.36 -8.59
CA ASP A 125 -1.11 21.71 -8.95
C ASP A 125 -1.40 23.21 -8.91
N LYS A 126 -2.43 23.58 -9.69
CA LYS A 126 -3.04 24.92 -9.70
C LYS A 126 -3.69 25.31 -8.37
N PHE A 127 -3.84 24.36 -7.44
CA PHE A 127 -4.38 24.60 -6.11
C PHE A 127 -3.32 25.07 -5.12
N ARG A 128 -2.05 25.09 -5.53
CA ARG A 128 -0.99 25.67 -4.72
C ARG A 128 -1.27 27.16 -4.53
N ASP A 129 -1.51 27.57 -3.31
CA ASP A 129 -1.65 28.97 -2.94
C ASP A 129 -0.87 29.20 -1.65
N ASN A 130 -0.22 30.36 -1.59
CA ASN A 130 0.51 30.81 -0.42
C ASN A 130 -0.23 32.02 0.13
N LYS A 131 -1.06 31.80 1.17
CA LYS A 131 -1.23 32.64 2.38
C LYS A 131 -2.64 32.46 3.01
N PRO A 132 -2.74 32.36 4.35
CA PRO A 132 -1.65 32.25 5.34
C PRO A 132 -1.04 30.83 5.46
N GLU A 133 -1.59 29.83 4.76
CA GLU A 133 -1.18 28.42 4.90
C GLU A 133 0.06 28.04 4.08
N ALA A 134 0.55 26.81 4.28
CA ALA A 134 1.63 26.22 3.48
C ALA A 134 1.19 26.00 2.03
N GLN A 135 2.15 26.06 1.08
CA GLN A 135 1.90 26.07 -0.37
C GLN A 135 0.96 24.99 -0.87
N TYR A 136 1.06 23.79 -0.31
CA TYR A 136 0.32 22.62 -0.75
C TYR A 136 -0.84 22.26 0.18
N ARG A 137 -1.27 23.15 1.09
CA ARG A 137 -2.35 22.86 2.05
C ARG A 137 -3.64 22.45 1.34
N ALA A 138 -4.10 23.24 0.37
CA ALA A 138 -5.32 22.95 -0.39
C ALA A 138 -5.20 21.62 -1.16
N SER A 139 -4.04 21.37 -1.75
CA SER A 139 -3.71 20.14 -2.46
C SER A 139 -3.77 18.92 -1.53
N ASN A 140 -3.15 19.01 -0.35
CA ASN A 140 -3.14 17.96 0.67
C ASN A 140 -4.55 17.67 1.20
N LEU A 141 -5.38 18.70 1.41
CA LEU A 141 -6.79 18.55 1.75
C LEU A 141 -7.57 17.78 0.68
N ASN A 142 -7.32 18.10 -0.61
CA ASN A 142 -7.97 17.39 -1.71
C ASN A 142 -7.55 15.91 -1.76
N ILE A 143 -6.26 15.59 -1.55
CA ILE A 143 -5.80 14.20 -1.45
C ILE A 143 -6.45 13.49 -0.26
N ALA A 144 -6.51 14.13 0.90
CA ALA A 144 -7.11 13.55 2.09
C ALA A 144 -8.58 13.20 1.85
N ARG A 145 -9.35 14.12 1.26
CA ARG A 145 -10.76 13.91 0.91
C ARG A 145 -11.01 12.60 0.16
N PHE A 146 -10.13 12.21 -0.75
CA PHE A 146 -10.26 10.96 -1.49
C PHE A 146 -9.62 9.76 -0.79
N THR A 147 -8.58 9.94 0.00
CA THR A 147 -7.78 8.80 0.49
C THR A 147 -8.07 8.40 1.92
N THR A 148 -8.85 9.20 2.65
CA THR A 148 -9.22 8.95 4.05
C THR A 148 -10.72 8.81 4.27
N HIS A 149 -11.51 8.73 3.20
CA HIS A 149 -12.95 8.49 3.25
C HIS A 149 -13.38 7.37 2.28
N PHE A 150 -14.38 6.59 2.68
CA PHE A 150 -15.03 5.62 1.80
C PHE A 150 -15.70 6.36 0.62
N PRO A 151 -15.68 5.84 -0.63
CA PRO A 151 -15.26 4.49 -1.04
C PRO A 151 -13.76 4.33 -1.32
N ASN A 152 -13.04 5.43 -1.52
CA ASN A 152 -11.72 5.40 -2.13
C ASN A 152 -10.61 5.00 -1.14
N SER A 153 -10.77 5.29 0.15
CA SER A 153 -9.82 4.96 1.24
C SER A 153 -9.50 3.47 1.40
N VAL A 154 -10.36 2.59 0.88
CA VAL A 154 -10.14 1.14 0.90
C VAL A 154 -9.16 0.69 -0.17
N ARG A 155 -8.84 1.55 -1.15
CA ARG A 155 -7.90 1.26 -2.24
C ARG A 155 -6.83 2.32 -2.45
N LEU A 156 -6.98 3.52 -1.90
CA LEU A 156 -6.01 4.60 -2.09
C LEU A 156 -5.27 4.97 -0.82
N ILE A 157 -4.03 5.40 -1.00
CA ILE A 157 -3.11 5.82 0.05
C ILE A 157 -2.65 7.24 -0.27
N GLY A 158 -3.08 8.23 0.52
CA GLY A 158 -2.71 9.61 0.29
C GLY A 158 -1.34 9.95 0.86
N TYR A 159 -0.51 10.58 0.05
CA TYR A 159 0.75 11.21 0.48
C TYR A 159 0.58 12.72 0.40
N CYS A 160 1.10 13.44 1.38
CA CYS A 160 1.16 14.90 1.30
C CYS A 160 2.29 15.37 0.40
N ARG A 161 2.27 16.64 0.02
CA ARG A 161 3.38 17.35 -0.62
C ARG A 161 3.71 18.59 0.18
N VAL A 162 4.98 18.95 0.25
CA VAL A 162 5.44 20.23 0.80
C VAL A 162 6.57 20.77 -0.06
N ASN A 163 6.73 22.10 -0.07
CA ASN A 163 7.97 22.71 -0.54
C ASN A 163 8.90 22.87 0.67
N PRO A 164 10.05 22.16 0.71
CA PRO A 164 10.86 22.13 1.91
C PRO A 164 11.56 23.46 2.21
N ARG A 165 11.62 24.41 1.27
CA ARG A 165 12.12 25.77 1.50
C ARG A 165 11.17 26.63 2.35
N GLN A 166 9.90 26.24 2.49
CA GLN A 166 8.95 27.02 3.28
C GLN A 166 9.18 26.80 4.78
N PRO A 167 9.16 27.87 5.60
CA PRO A 167 9.26 27.75 7.06
C PRO A 167 8.22 26.77 7.65
N GLN A 168 7.01 26.73 7.09
CA GLN A 168 5.90 25.90 7.54
C GLN A 168 5.98 24.43 7.07
N ALA A 169 6.99 24.03 6.29
CA ALA A 169 7.01 22.72 5.64
C ALA A 169 6.92 21.54 6.62
N SER A 170 7.63 21.60 7.75
CA SER A 170 7.56 20.55 8.77
C SER A 170 6.21 20.51 9.49
N ASP A 171 5.61 21.68 9.74
CA ASP A 171 4.28 21.77 10.36
C ASP A 171 3.20 21.24 9.42
N GLU A 172 3.32 21.51 8.12
CA GLU A 172 2.44 20.96 7.10
C GLU A 172 2.54 19.44 7.01
N VAL A 173 3.75 18.87 7.12
CA VAL A 173 3.91 17.41 7.21
C VAL A 173 3.18 16.88 8.46
N ASN A 174 3.40 17.47 9.63
CA ASN A 174 2.74 17.01 10.86
C ASN A 174 1.21 17.10 10.75
N HIS A 175 0.69 18.23 10.28
CA HIS A 175 -0.74 18.42 10.07
C HIS A 175 -1.32 17.37 9.11
N SER A 176 -0.67 17.17 7.96
CA SER A 176 -1.09 16.19 6.96
C SER A 176 -1.18 14.76 7.50
N ILE A 177 -0.24 14.34 8.36
CA ILE A 177 -0.24 12.99 8.90
C ILE A 177 -1.20 12.86 10.09
N GLN A 178 -1.21 13.83 11.00
CA GLN A 178 -1.90 13.73 12.29
C GLN A 178 -3.39 14.10 12.19
N GLU A 179 -3.69 15.13 11.40
CA GLU A 179 -5.04 15.66 11.25
C GLU A 179 -5.72 15.13 9.99
N LEU A 180 -5.01 15.12 8.85
CA LEU A 180 -5.60 14.69 7.58
C LEU A 180 -5.55 13.17 7.35
N GLY A 181 -4.73 12.44 8.11
CA GLY A 181 -4.59 10.98 8.00
C GLY A 181 -3.79 10.51 6.77
N LEU A 182 -3.03 11.40 6.13
CA LEU A 182 -2.11 11.05 5.05
C LEU A 182 -0.98 10.15 5.59
N ARG A 183 -0.34 9.36 4.71
CA ARG A 183 0.51 8.22 5.11
C ARG A 183 1.91 8.23 4.51
N GLY A 184 2.27 9.29 3.79
CA GLY A 184 3.56 9.49 3.15
C GLY A 184 3.77 10.93 2.73
N LEU A 185 4.94 11.24 2.20
CA LEU A 185 5.33 12.56 1.73
C LEU A 185 5.94 12.47 0.33
N LYS A 186 5.58 13.40 -0.55
CA LYS A 186 6.22 13.68 -1.83
C LYS A 186 7.04 14.96 -1.75
N LEU A 187 8.25 14.92 -2.27
CA LEU A 187 9.12 16.06 -2.52
C LEU A 187 9.47 16.10 -4.01
N HIS A 188 9.44 17.27 -4.63
CA HIS A 188 9.67 17.39 -6.07
C HIS A 188 10.68 18.52 -6.38
N PRO A 189 11.99 18.25 -6.27
CA PRO A 189 13.04 19.27 -6.45
C PRO A 189 12.92 20.09 -7.73
N ARG A 190 12.67 19.42 -8.85
CA ARG A 190 12.54 20.07 -10.16
C ARG A 190 11.36 21.02 -10.22
N SER A 191 10.16 20.54 -9.88
CA SER A 191 8.94 21.32 -9.99
C SER A 191 8.81 22.41 -8.92
N ASP A 192 9.52 22.27 -7.80
CA ASP A 192 9.57 23.28 -6.74
C ASP A 192 10.83 24.18 -6.84
N GLY A 193 11.68 23.99 -7.86
CA GLY A 193 12.81 24.88 -8.20
C GLY A 193 14.03 24.77 -7.29
N TRP A 194 14.32 23.62 -6.70
CA TRP A 194 15.45 23.38 -5.77
C TRP A 194 16.34 22.19 -6.15
N THR A 195 16.40 21.83 -7.44
CA THR A 195 17.25 20.73 -7.95
C THR A 195 18.72 20.87 -7.53
N ASP A 196 19.28 22.08 -7.55
CA ASP A 196 20.69 22.32 -7.22
C ASP A 196 20.95 22.38 -5.70
N GLU A 197 19.89 22.29 -4.89
CA GLU A 197 19.94 22.42 -3.43
C GLU A 197 19.34 21.20 -2.74
N ILE A 198 19.31 20.03 -3.40
CA ILE A 198 18.71 18.82 -2.86
C ILE A 198 19.31 18.44 -1.50
N ALA A 199 20.64 18.53 -1.36
CA ALA A 199 21.36 18.16 -0.13
C ALA A 199 21.42 19.25 0.95
N SER A 200 20.59 20.30 0.84
CA SER A 200 20.55 21.44 1.76
C SER A 200 19.89 21.11 3.11
N ASN A 201 20.07 22.01 4.09
CA ASN A 201 19.54 21.83 5.45
C ASN A 201 18.00 21.88 5.53
N PHE A 202 17.34 22.62 4.63
CA PHE A 202 15.87 22.69 4.64
C PHE A 202 15.24 21.33 4.33
N ALA A 203 15.82 20.58 3.39
CA ALA A 203 15.38 19.23 3.07
C ALA A 203 15.70 18.25 4.22
N VAL A 204 16.84 18.41 4.88
CA VAL A 204 17.21 17.60 6.06
C VAL A 204 16.14 17.72 7.16
N ASN A 205 15.67 18.94 7.46
CA ASN A 205 14.66 19.17 8.49
C ASN A 205 13.35 18.44 8.17
N VAL A 206 12.90 18.49 6.92
CA VAL A 206 11.71 17.78 6.46
C VAL A 206 11.88 16.26 6.56
N LEU A 207 13.04 15.72 6.18
CA LEU A 207 13.31 14.28 6.34
C LEU A 207 13.35 13.82 7.80
N ILE A 208 13.85 14.67 8.72
CA ILE A 208 13.77 14.39 10.17
C ILE A 208 12.32 14.35 10.63
N THR A 209 11.49 15.30 10.19
CA THR A 209 10.05 15.33 10.51
C THR A 209 9.33 14.10 9.95
N ALA A 210 9.66 13.68 8.74
CA ALA A 210 9.15 12.43 8.16
C ALA A 210 9.56 11.20 8.97
N ALA A 211 10.82 11.11 9.41
CA ALA A 211 11.31 10.02 10.25
C ALA A 211 10.61 9.95 11.62
N LYS A 212 10.33 11.10 12.27
CA LYS A 212 9.53 11.16 13.51
C LYS A 212 8.12 10.58 13.33
N ASN A 213 7.52 10.83 12.16
CA ASN A 213 6.22 10.28 11.79
C ASN A 213 6.30 8.85 11.22
N SER A 214 7.50 8.32 10.97
CA SER A 214 7.75 7.02 10.35
C SER A 214 7.09 6.87 8.97
N ILE A 215 6.98 7.97 8.23
CA ILE A 215 6.40 8.00 6.89
C ILE A 215 7.49 7.85 5.82
N PRO A 216 7.20 7.19 4.68
CA PRO A 216 8.07 7.23 3.52
C PRO A 216 8.04 8.60 2.84
N VAL A 217 9.18 8.99 2.28
CA VAL A 217 9.35 10.19 1.46
C VAL A 217 9.73 9.78 0.05
N ILE A 218 8.88 10.05 -0.93
CA ILE A 218 9.20 9.87 -2.35
C ILE A 218 9.75 11.18 -2.93
N PHE A 219 10.92 11.10 -3.55
CA PHE A 219 11.48 12.16 -4.36
C PHE A 219 11.07 11.93 -5.81
N ASP A 220 10.14 12.77 -6.27
CA ASP A 220 9.69 12.81 -7.65
C ASP A 220 10.71 13.64 -8.45
N THR A 221 11.73 12.97 -8.99
CA THR A 221 12.78 13.60 -9.77
C THR A 221 13.40 12.62 -10.76
N ARG A 222 14.17 13.15 -11.69
CA ARG A 222 14.93 12.42 -12.71
C ARG A 222 16.34 13.01 -12.75
N GLY A 223 17.34 12.25 -13.20
CA GLY A 223 18.73 12.71 -13.21
C GLY A 223 19.62 11.88 -12.31
N ALA A 224 20.69 11.29 -12.86
CA ALA A 224 21.70 10.59 -12.05
C ALA A 224 22.26 11.50 -10.95
N GLN A 225 22.54 12.77 -11.27
CA GLN A 225 23.02 13.74 -10.28
C GLN A 225 22.02 13.94 -9.13
N SER A 226 20.72 14.13 -9.44
CA SER A 226 19.71 14.24 -8.40
C SER A 226 19.61 13.00 -7.51
N ILE A 227 19.80 11.80 -8.07
CA ILE A 227 19.84 10.55 -7.30
C ILE A 227 21.05 10.55 -6.33
N LEU A 228 22.21 11.01 -6.79
CA LEU A 228 23.42 11.13 -5.97
C LEU A 228 23.26 12.20 -4.87
N ASP A 229 22.64 13.32 -5.19
CA ASP A 229 22.38 14.39 -4.21
C ASP A 229 21.37 13.94 -3.15
N ILE A 230 20.34 13.16 -3.53
CA ILE A 230 19.43 12.52 -2.57
C ILE A 230 20.20 11.56 -1.65
N HIS A 231 21.16 10.80 -2.17
CA HIS A 231 21.99 9.93 -1.34
C HIS A 231 22.85 10.74 -0.37
N GLN A 232 23.42 11.87 -0.80
CA GLN A 232 24.13 12.78 0.09
C GLN A 232 23.20 13.37 1.17
N LEU A 233 21.99 13.78 0.80
CA LEU A 233 20.96 14.25 1.71
C LEU A 233 20.65 13.20 2.78
N VAL A 234 20.38 11.96 2.39
CA VAL A 234 20.10 10.84 3.32
C VAL A 234 21.27 10.61 4.28
N LYS A 235 22.52 10.65 3.79
CA LYS A 235 23.72 10.54 4.65
C LYS A 235 23.79 11.68 5.67
N ARG A 236 23.54 12.92 5.25
CA ARG A 236 23.52 14.10 6.13
C ARG A 236 22.43 13.96 7.19
N THR A 237 21.20 13.63 6.80
CA THR A 237 20.08 13.42 7.71
C THR A 237 20.38 12.31 8.72
N ARG A 238 20.90 11.17 8.25
CA ARG A 238 21.31 10.05 9.12
C ARG A 238 22.36 10.50 10.14
N ASN A 239 23.35 11.28 9.73
CA ASN A 239 24.39 11.78 10.63
C ASN A 239 23.84 12.75 11.68
N GLN A 240 22.86 13.58 11.32
CA GLN A 240 22.17 14.44 12.29
C GLN A 240 21.32 13.60 13.27
N LEU A 241 20.54 12.64 12.77
CA LEU A 241 19.76 11.73 13.60
C LEU A 241 20.64 10.89 14.54
N LYS A 242 21.82 10.44 14.12
CA LYS A 242 22.77 9.75 15.01
C LYS A 242 23.11 10.57 16.25
N LYS A 243 23.24 11.89 16.09
CA LYS A 243 23.60 12.80 17.20
C LYS A 243 22.40 13.14 18.10
N SER A 244 21.20 13.26 17.53
CA SER A 244 20.04 13.78 18.25
C SER A 244 18.95 12.75 18.62
N ALA A 245 18.79 11.69 17.83
CA ALA A 245 17.70 10.71 17.96
C ALA A 245 18.00 9.44 17.13
N SER A 246 18.99 8.64 17.56
CA SER A 246 19.49 7.49 16.79
C SER A 246 18.42 6.43 16.51
N ASN A 247 17.43 6.31 17.40
CA ASN A 247 16.26 5.43 17.24
C ASN A 247 15.39 5.78 16.02
N LEU A 248 15.48 7.00 15.49
CA LEU A 248 14.72 7.43 14.30
C LEU A 248 15.40 7.02 12.98
N ILE A 249 16.64 6.54 13.00
CA ILE A 249 17.36 6.16 11.76
C ILE A 249 16.65 5.01 11.03
N SER A 250 16.05 4.06 11.76
CA SER A 250 15.24 2.98 11.19
C SER A 250 13.91 3.47 10.59
N HIS A 251 13.54 4.72 10.88
CA HIS A 251 12.33 5.36 10.37
C HIS A 251 12.61 6.37 9.25
N LEU A 252 13.88 6.65 8.94
CA LEU A 252 14.27 7.40 7.75
C LEU A 252 14.05 6.52 6.51
N LYS A 253 13.10 6.89 5.66
CA LYS A 253 12.68 6.09 4.51
C LYS A 253 12.56 6.96 3.27
N VAL A 254 13.44 6.77 2.32
CA VAL A 254 13.50 7.58 1.10
C VAL A 254 13.30 6.70 -0.12
N ILE A 255 12.35 7.07 -0.97
CA ILE A 255 12.06 6.43 -2.24
C ILE A 255 12.50 7.39 -3.34
N VAL A 256 13.25 6.89 -4.31
CA VAL A 256 13.70 7.64 -5.49
C VAL A 256 12.81 7.23 -6.66
N ALA A 257 11.95 8.14 -7.14
CA ALA A 257 11.09 7.87 -8.29
C ALA A 257 11.90 7.71 -9.58
N HIS A 258 11.35 6.96 -10.53
CA HIS A 258 11.92 6.74 -11.87
C HIS A 258 13.39 6.32 -11.87
N CYS A 259 13.84 5.60 -10.84
CA CYS A 259 15.26 5.45 -10.53
C CYS A 259 16.05 4.75 -11.64
N ALA A 260 15.36 4.01 -12.51
CA ALA A 260 15.94 3.26 -13.61
C ALA A 260 15.96 4.04 -14.95
N MET A 261 15.13 5.07 -15.11
CA MET A 261 14.93 5.72 -16.40
C MET A 261 16.20 6.47 -16.86
N GLY A 262 16.83 5.98 -17.93
CA GLY A 262 18.06 6.56 -18.48
C GLY A 262 19.35 6.17 -17.76
N TYR A 263 19.28 5.28 -16.75
CA TYR A 263 20.43 4.91 -15.90
C TYR A 263 20.58 3.40 -15.71
N ILE A 264 20.03 2.60 -16.61
CA ILE A 264 20.20 1.14 -16.61
C ILE A 264 21.69 0.81 -16.75
N GLY A 265 22.21 -0.07 -15.89
CA GLY A 265 23.63 -0.42 -15.84
C GLY A 265 24.54 0.63 -15.20
N ASN A 266 24.02 1.73 -14.67
CA ASN A 266 24.84 2.73 -14.00
C ASN A 266 25.19 2.28 -12.56
N ASN A 267 26.47 1.97 -12.34
CA ASN A 267 26.98 1.46 -11.06
C ASN A 267 26.77 2.44 -9.88
N ASP A 268 26.84 3.75 -10.12
CA ASP A 268 26.65 4.73 -9.06
C ASP A 268 25.19 4.80 -8.60
N VAL A 269 24.25 4.79 -9.55
CA VAL A 269 22.82 4.70 -9.25
C VAL A 269 22.51 3.39 -8.54
N TYR A 270 23.05 2.26 -9.01
CA TYR A 270 22.85 0.97 -8.35
C TYR A 270 23.37 0.95 -6.91
N ARG A 271 24.55 1.55 -6.66
CA ARG A 271 25.10 1.71 -5.32
C ARG A 271 24.20 2.56 -4.41
N VAL A 272 23.56 3.60 -4.93
CA VAL A 272 22.58 4.39 -4.16
C VAL A 272 21.41 3.52 -3.72
N LEU A 273 20.89 2.66 -4.61
CA LEU A 273 19.75 1.78 -4.30
C LEU A 273 20.06 0.73 -3.22
N THR A 274 21.33 0.46 -2.94
CA THR A 274 21.73 -0.43 -1.83
C THR A 274 21.75 0.23 -0.46
N ASP A 275 21.68 1.57 -0.36
CA ASP A 275 21.70 2.28 0.92
C ASP A 275 20.53 1.81 1.81
N PRO A 276 20.74 1.54 3.12
CA PRO A 276 19.73 0.95 3.99
C PRO A 276 18.45 1.77 4.14
N ASN A 277 18.49 3.08 3.88
CA ASN A 277 17.35 4.00 3.98
C ASN A 277 16.83 4.46 2.62
N ILE A 278 17.31 3.88 1.50
CA ILE A 278 16.88 4.21 0.14
C ILE A 278 16.22 3.00 -0.53
N TRP A 279 15.18 3.29 -1.31
CA TRP A 279 14.49 2.40 -2.24
C TRP A 279 14.35 3.10 -3.60
N GLY A 280 14.37 2.34 -4.67
CA GLY A 280 14.10 2.81 -6.03
C GLY A 280 12.68 2.46 -6.46
N GLU A 281 12.01 3.40 -7.11
CA GLU A 281 10.69 3.21 -7.71
C GLU A 281 10.82 3.27 -9.25
N ILE A 282 10.16 2.34 -9.95
CA ILE A 282 10.49 1.96 -11.34
C ILE A 282 9.49 2.39 -12.41
N SER A 283 8.58 3.30 -12.08
CA SER A 283 7.71 3.95 -13.06
C SER A 283 8.52 4.50 -14.25
N MET A 284 7.83 4.68 -15.38
CA MET A 284 8.40 4.96 -16.72
C MET A 284 9.10 3.82 -17.44
N LEU A 285 9.53 2.76 -16.76
CA LEU A 285 10.07 1.60 -17.47
C LEU A 285 8.99 0.94 -18.33
N HIS A 286 9.34 0.61 -19.57
CA HIS A 286 8.52 -0.18 -20.49
C HIS A 286 9.41 -0.92 -21.50
N GLY A 287 8.83 -1.92 -22.15
CA GLY A 287 9.48 -2.73 -23.18
C GLY A 287 10.83 -3.31 -22.72
N LYS A 288 11.83 -3.19 -23.60
CA LYS A 288 13.18 -3.72 -23.34
C LYS A 288 13.85 -3.09 -22.12
N GLY A 289 13.60 -1.80 -21.84
CA GLY A 289 14.17 -1.11 -20.69
C GLY A 289 13.77 -1.74 -19.34
N THR A 290 12.53 -2.25 -19.25
CA THR A 290 12.07 -3.00 -18.07
C THR A 290 12.92 -4.27 -17.87
N ILE A 291 13.07 -5.06 -18.92
CA ILE A 291 13.81 -6.33 -18.90
C ILE A 291 15.28 -6.07 -18.54
N ASP A 292 15.91 -5.14 -19.26
CA ASP A 292 17.33 -4.82 -19.10
C ASP A 292 17.60 -4.34 -17.67
N PHE A 293 16.77 -3.44 -17.10
CA PHE A 293 16.95 -2.97 -15.73
C PHE A 293 16.94 -4.10 -14.70
N PHE A 294 15.92 -4.96 -14.72
CA PHE A 294 15.78 -6.01 -13.71
C PHE A 294 16.93 -7.01 -13.79
N ILE A 295 17.31 -7.46 -14.99
CA ILE A 295 18.39 -8.43 -15.17
C ILE A 295 19.73 -7.81 -14.76
N THR A 296 20.03 -6.61 -15.26
CA THR A 296 21.32 -5.95 -14.97
C THR A 296 21.46 -5.57 -13.51
N PHE A 297 20.42 -5.03 -12.85
CA PHE A 297 20.49 -4.71 -11.42
C PHE A 297 20.57 -5.96 -10.54
N MET A 298 19.81 -7.01 -10.85
CA MET A 298 19.87 -8.28 -10.13
C MET A 298 21.28 -8.90 -10.20
N ASN A 299 21.86 -8.97 -11.41
CA ASN A 299 23.19 -9.56 -11.61
C ASN A 299 24.26 -8.70 -10.94
N TRP A 300 24.23 -7.39 -11.17
CA TRP A 300 25.15 -6.46 -10.50
C TRP A 300 25.09 -6.59 -8.97
N TYR A 301 23.89 -6.69 -8.39
CA TYR A 301 23.74 -6.84 -6.95
C TYR A 301 24.32 -8.18 -6.46
N LYS A 302 24.07 -9.28 -7.18
CA LYS A 302 24.63 -10.61 -6.84
C LYS A 302 26.16 -10.59 -6.88
N ASP A 303 26.74 -9.95 -7.90
CA ASP A 303 28.20 -9.89 -8.09
C ASP A 303 28.89 -9.02 -7.02
N ASN A 304 28.27 -7.89 -6.65
CA ASN A 304 28.84 -6.95 -5.69
C ASN A 304 28.50 -7.29 -4.23
N PHE A 305 27.45 -8.08 -3.99
CA PHE A 305 26.95 -8.42 -2.66
C PHE A 305 26.59 -9.93 -2.49
N PRO A 306 27.50 -10.87 -2.85
CA PRO A 306 27.18 -12.30 -2.93
C PRO A 306 26.74 -12.93 -1.60
N ASN A 307 27.18 -12.37 -0.47
CA ASN A 307 26.89 -12.88 0.88
C ASN A 307 25.97 -11.95 1.69
N HIS A 308 25.30 -11.00 1.05
CA HIS A 308 24.48 -10.03 1.77
C HIS A 308 23.14 -10.67 2.19
N SER A 309 22.75 -10.42 3.44
CA SER A 309 21.50 -10.95 4.02
C SER A 309 20.20 -10.39 3.42
N LYS A 310 20.30 -9.43 2.51
CA LYS A 310 19.16 -8.73 1.89
C LYS A 310 19.17 -8.99 0.40
N ARG A 311 18.00 -9.18 -0.18
CA ARG A 311 17.82 -9.38 -1.62
C ARG A 311 17.82 -8.05 -2.36
N TRP A 312 18.30 -8.03 -3.60
CA TRP A 312 18.20 -6.86 -4.50
C TRP A 312 16.75 -6.35 -4.62
N SER A 313 15.79 -7.28 -4.66
CA SER A 313 14.37 -6.99 -4.80
C SER A 313 13.78 -6.26 -3.60
N GLU A 314 14.39 -6.32 -2.41
CA GLU A 314 13.95 -5.56 -1.22
C GLU A 314 14.19 -4.04 -1.35
N LYS A 315 14.84 -3.62 -2.44
CA LYS A 315 15.19 -2.23 -2.74
C LYS A 315 14.39 -1.60 -3.86
N ILE A 316 13.55 -2.37 -4.55
CA ILE A 316 12.82 -1.93 -5.72
C ILE A 316 11.31 -1.92 -5.43
N ILE A 317 10.62 -0.88 -5.89
CA ILE A 317 9.19 -0.67 -5.66
C ILE A 317 8.51 -0.42 -7.01
N PHE A 318 7.40 -1.11 -7.24
CA PHE A 318 6.54 -0.84 -8.39
C PHE A 318 5.76 0.48 -8.24
N GLY A 319 5.69 1.27 -9.31
CA GLY A 319 4.78 2.40 -9.44
C GLY A 319 4.51 2.71 -10.91
N SER A 320 3.42 3.44 -11.18
CA SER A 320 2.95 3.71 -12.54
C SER A 320 3.28 5.10 -13.06
N ASP A 321 3.33 6.09 -12.17
CA ASP A 321 3.34 7.53 -12.47
C ASP A 321 2.14 7.97 -13.34
N PHE A 322 0.96 7.38 -13.08
CA PHE A 322 -0.29 7.82 -13.68
C PHE A 322 -0.71 9.20 -13.14
N PRO A 323 -1.18 10.14 -13.98
CA PRO A 323 -1.56 9.99 -15.39
C PRO A 323 -0.51 10.44 -16.41
N TYR A 324 0.73 10.71 -16.00
CA TYR A 324 1.79 11.03 -16.96
C TYR A 324 2.16 9.84 -17.84
N PHE A 325 2.03 8.62 -17.30
CA PHE A 325 2.32 7.39 -18.02
C PHE A 325 1.09 6.53 -18.23
N THR A 326 1.12 5.81 -19.35
CA THR A 326 0.00 5.00 -19.82
C THR A 326 0.06 3.56 -19.30
N PRO A 327 -1.05 2.80 -19.35
CA PRO A 327 -1.13 1.41 -18.89
C PRO A 327 -0.02 0.47 -19.38
N ILE A 328 0.60 0.73 -20.53
CA ILE A 328 1.72 -0.08 -21.04
C ILE A 328 2.92 -0.13 -20.07
N HIS A 329 3.25 0.99 -19.41
CA HIS A 329 4.39 1.06 -18.49
C HIS A 329 4.13 0.20 -17.25
N ALA A 330 2.94 0.34 -16.66
CA ALA A 330 2.53 -0.49 -15.54
C ALA A 330 2.44 -1.98 -15.94
N LYS A 331 1.84 -2.26 -17.10
CA LYS A 331 1.73 -3.62 -17.67
C LYS A 331 3.09 -4.28 -17.77
N ASP A 332 4.05 -3.66 -18.43
CA ASP A 332 5.34 -4.30 -18.74
C ASP A 332 6.14 -4.65 -17.48
N ASN A 333 6.10 -3.79 -16.46
CA ASN A 333 6.71 -4.08 -15.16
C ASN A 333 6.05 -5.27 -14.46
N ILE A 334 4.71 -5.28 -14.36
CA ILE A 334 3.98 -6.37 -13.71
C ILE A 334 4.17 -7.67 -14.49
N TRP A 335 4.01 -7.61 -15.82
CA TRP A 335 4.11 -8.75 -16.72
C TRP A 335 5.47 -9.41 -16.66
N PHE A 336 6.55 -8.63 -16.75
CA PHE A 336 7.88 -9.20 -16.69
C PHE A 336 8.10 -9.97 -15.38
N LEU A 337 7.70 -9.41 -14.24
CA LEU A 337 7.89 -10.03 -12.92
C LEU A 337 7.09 -11.33 -12.69
N ILE A 338 6.15 -11.66 -13.58
CA ILE A 338 5.40 -12.92 -13.58
C ILE A 338 5.63 -13.73 -14.87
N SER A 339 6.64 -13.38 -15.65
CA SER A 339 6.94 -14.04 -16.93
C SER A 339 7.96 -15.16 -16.76
N LYS A 340 7.90 -16.16 -17.64
CA LYS A 340 8.92 -17.22 -17.74
C LYS A 340 10.34 -16.67 -17.81
N GLN A 341 10.55 -15.63 -18.62
CA GLN A 341 11.85 -14.99 -18.80
C GLN A 341 12.44 -14.47 -17.49
N PHE A 342 11.64 -13.90 -16.59
CA PHE A 342 12.14 -13.41 -15.30
C PHE A 342 12.67 -14.55 -14.41
N PHE A 343 11.92 -15.65 -14.32
CA PHE A 343 12.34 -16.82 -13.53
C PHE A 343 13.54 -17.54 -14.15
N GLU A 344 13.62 -17.66 -15.48
CA GLU A 344 14.78 -18.23 -16.18
C GLU A 344 16.05 -17.41 -15.98
N ASN A 345 15.94 -16.09 -15.75
CA ASN A 345 17.07 -15.23 -15.40
C ASN A 345 17.39 -15.24 -13.89
N GLY A 346 16.77 -16.13 -13.11
CA GLY A 346 17.05 -16.29 -11.68
C GLY A 346 16.27 -15.34 -10.76
N GLY A 347 15.19 -14.74 -11.26
CA GLY A 347 14.16 -14.11 -10.44
C GLY A 347 13.36 -15.16 -9.65
N THR A 348 12.74 -14.73 -8.55
CA THR A 348 11.93 -15.61 -7.69
C THR A 348 10.59 -14.98 -7.35
N LEU A 349 9.63 -15.78 -6.88
CA LEU A 349 8.34 -15.24 -6.42
C LEU A 349 8.50 -14.26 -5.26
N THR A 350 9.46 -14.50 -4.38
CA THR A 350 9.80 -13.56 -3.31
C THR A 350 10.26 -12.22 -3.85
N ASP A 351 10.97 -12.20 -4.97
CA ASP A 351 11.37 -10.95 -5.63
C ASP A 351 10.15 -10.23 -6.22
N THR A 352 9.26 -10.96 -6.90
CA THR A 352 7.96 -10.44 -7.37
C THR A 352 7.12 -9.86 -6.24
N GLU A 353 7.01 -10.57 -5.11
CA GLU A 353 6.25 -10.14 -3.92
C GLU A 353 6.83 -8.87 -3.30
N ASN A 354 8.15 -8.79 -3.17
CA ASN A 354 8.83 -7.61 -2.66
C ASN A 354 8.55 -6.39 -3.53
N ILE A 355 8.75 -6.52 -4.85
CA ILE A 355 8.68 -5.41 -5.80
C ILE A 355 7.26 -4.92 -5.99
N LEU A 356 6.30 -5.83 -6.19
CA LEU A 356 4.93 -5.47 -6.52
C LEU A 356 4.14 -4.87 -5.36
N GLY A 357 4.50 -5.14 -4.10
CA GLY A 357 3.73 -4.55 -3.00
C GLY A 357 4.37 -4.61 -1.62
N LEU A 358 5.12 -5.65 -1.26
CA LEU A 358 5.56 -5.82 0.13
C LEU A 358 6.55 -4.74 0.57
N ASN A 359 7.43 -4.26 -0.33
CA ASN A 359 8.37 -3.20 0.03
C ASN A 359 7.65 -1.92 0.43
N LEU A 360 6.74 -1.43 -0.42
CA LEU A 360 5.94 -0.26 -0.08
C LEU A 360 5.14 -0.46 1.20
N LEU A 361 4.50 -1.62 1.37
CA LEU A 361 3.70 -1.91 2.56
C LEU A 361 4.53 -1.83 3.85
N LYS A 362 5.74 -2.43 3.86
CA LYS A 362 6.69 -2.38 5.00
C LYS A 362 7.13 -0.95 5.33
N LEU A 363 7.13 -0.04 4.34
CA LEU A 363 7.49 1.36 4.54
C LEU A 363 6.36 2.19 5.16
N LEU A 364 5.11 1.77 5.07
CA LEU A 364 3.99 2.55 5.62
C LEU A 364 4.01 2.58 7.15
N PRO A 365 3.59 3.71 7.77
CA PRO A 365 3.55 3.87 9.23
C PRO A 365 2.76 2.79 9.96
N SER A 366 1.77 2.21 9.29
CA SER A 366 0.94 1.13 9.84
C SER A 366 1.75 -0.14 10.13
N TYR A 367 2.80 -0.41 9.36
CA TYR A 367 3.61 -1.62 9.47
C TYR A 367 4.98 -1.39 10.10
N SER A 368 5.39 -0.13 10.26
CA SER A 368 6.69 0.24 10.82
C SER A 368 6.64 0.90 12.19
N LYS A 369 5.48 1.41 12.62
CA LYS A 369 5.31 2.14 13.88
C LYS A 369 4.28 1.45 14.76
N ASN A 370 4.53 1.46 16.07
CA ASN A 370 3.53 1.07 17.06
C ASN A 370 2.45 2.16 17.13
N ASN A 371 1.29 1.92 16.52
CA ASN A 371 0.16 2.85 16.53
C ASN A 371 -0.81 2.52 17.66
N LYS A 372 -0.59 3.08 18.86
CA LYS A 372 -1.60 3.11 19.93
C LYS A 372 -2.57 4.27 19.66
N LEU A 373 -3.86 4.06 19.89
CA LEU A 373 -4.85 5.15 19.86
C LEU A 373 -4.90 5.84 21.21
N LYS A 374 -5.25 7.13 21.26
CA LYS A 374 -5.56 7.81 22.52
C LYS A 374 -6.91 7.32 23.03
N ARG A 375 -6.98 6.93 24.31
CA ARG A 375 -8.16 6.29 24.93
C ARG A 375 -9.43 7.15 24.89
N SER A 376 -9.30 8.48 24.87
CA SER A 376 -10.41 9.44 24.78
C SER A 376 -11.14 9.46 23.42
N GLU A 377 -10.56 8.87 22.38
CA GLU A 377 -11.08 8.92 21.00
C GLU A 377 -11.93 7.68 20.62
N TYR A 378 -12.24 6.79 21.57
CA TYR A 378 -12.77 5.44 21.31
C TYR A 378 -14.17 5.19 21.93
N THR A 379 -14.92 4.22 21.41
CA THR A 379 -16.27 3.79 21.90
C THR A 379 -16.21 2.46 22.68
N GLY A 380 -17.34 1.84 23.01
CA GLY A 380 -17.36 0.57 23.75
C GLY A 380 -16.69 -0.59 23.02
N HIS A 381 -16.61 -1.74 23.68
CA HIS A 381 -16.18 -2.99 23.06
C HIS A 381 -17.41 -3.68 22.45
N SER A 382 -17.40 -3.88 21.13
CA SER A 382 -18.44 -4.59 20.41
C SER A 382 -17.82 -5.73 19.60
N HIS A 383 -18.45 -6.90 19.63
CA HIS A 383 -18.01 -8.05 18.85
C HIS A 383 -19.19 -8.90 18.41
N VAL A 384 -19.03 -9.53 17.24
CA VAL A 384 -19.94 -10.57 16.75
C VAL A 384 -19.15 -11.70 16.14
N TYR A 385 -19.69 -12.91 16.29
CA TYR A 385 -19.20 -14.10 15.63
C TYR A 385 -20.06 -14.37 14.41
N LEU A 386 -19.42 -14.42 13.24
CA LEU A 386 -20.06 -14.74 11.99
C LEU A 386 -19.75 -16.20 11.68
N SER A 387 -20.78 -17.03 11.60
CA SER A 387 -20.67 -18.42 11.17
C SER A 387 -20.84 -18.53 9.65
N GLY A 388 -20.25 -19.56 9.05
CA GLY A 388 -20.37 -19.87 7.63
C GLY A 388 -19.86 -21.27 7.34
N THR A 389 -20.22 -21.77 6.15
CA THR A 389 -19.82 -23.11 5.65
C THR A 389 -18.50 -23.07 4.88
N SER A 390 -18.00 -21.86 4.59
CA SER A 390 -16.73 -21.64 3.90
C SER A 390 -16.15 -20.28 4.24
N ASN A 391 -14.84 -20.13 4.05
CA ASN A 391 -14.16 -18.84 4.19
C ASN A 391 -14.80 -17.74 3.32
N THR A 392 -15.18 -18.07 2.08
CA THR A 392 -15.86 -17.14 1.16
C THR A 392 -17.17 -16.59 1.74
N GLU A 393 -17.95 -17.45 2.40
CA GLU A 393 -19.21 -17.06 3.05
C GLU A 393 -18.95 -16.16 4.27
N LEU A 394 -17.94 -16.47 5.07
CA LEU A 394 -17.53 -15.65 6.22
C LEU A 394 -17.16 -14.22 5.79
N TYR A 395 -16.32 -14.06 4.75
CA TYR A 395 -15.98 -12.71 4.24
C TYR A 395 -17.20 -11.98 3.69
N LYS A 396 -18.11 -12.69 3.01
CA LYS A 396 -19.34 -12.09 2.51
C LYS A 396 -20.20 -11.55 3.66
N ASN A 397 -20.30 -12.28 4.77
CA ASN A 397 -21.04 -11.83 5.95
C ASN A 397 -20.37 -10.62 6.63
N ALA A 398 -19.04 -10.62 6.78
CA ALA A 398 -18.30 -9.48 7.35
C ALA A 398 -18.37 -8.23 6.48
N SER A 399 -18.25 -8.40 5.16
CA SER A 399 -18.42 -7.31 4.18
C SER A 399 -19.84 -6.76 4.21
N LYS A 400 -20.85 -7.63 4.31
CA LYS A 400 -22.27 -7.23 4.45
C LYS A 400 -22.50 -6.40 5.71
N LEU A 401 -21.99 -6.86 6.86
CA LEU A 401 -22.09 -6.15 8.13
C LEU A 401 -21.47 -4.75 8.02
N THR A 402 -20.27 -4.66 7.45
CA THR A 402 -19.56 -3.40 7.20
C THR A 402 -20.33 -2.47 6.26
N ALA A 403 -20.90 -3.02 5.18
CA ALA A 403 -21.70 -2.25 4.23
C ALA A 403 -22.93 -1.62 4.90
N GLU A 404 -23.62 -2.38 5.77
CA GLU A 404 -24.77 -1.85 6.52
C GLU A 404 -24.37 -0.73 7.49
N LEU A 405 -23.18 -0.82 8.12
CA LEU A 405 -22.67 0.28 8.96
C LEU A 405 -22.39 1.54 8.14
N ILE A 406 -21.79 1.40 6.95
CA ILE A 406 -21.54 2.52 6.03
C ILE A 406 -22.85 3.12 5.52
N ARG A 407 -23.77 2.28 5.03
CA ARG A 407 -25.07 2.70 4.49
C ARG A 407 -25.89 3.49 5.50
N LYS A 408 -25.90 3.05 6.76
CA LYS A 408 -26.58 3.77 7.86
C LYS A 408 -25.75 4.92 8.43
N LYS A 409 -24.68 5.33 7.73
CA LYS A 409 -23.76 6.42 8.10
C LYS A 409 -23.20 6.27 9.51
N ARG A 410 -22.99 5.03 9.97
CA ARG A 410 -22.43 4.71 11.30
C ARG A 410 -20.92 4.58 11.25
N LEU A 411 -20.37 4.19 10.11
CA LEU A 411 -18.95 3.98 9.89
C LEU A 411 -18.54 4.65 8.58
N ASP A 412 -17.48 5.43 8.62
CA ASP A 412 -16.72 5.82 7.44
C ASP A 412 -15.34 5.18 7.53
N ILE A 413 -14.96 4.40 6.51
CA ILE A 413 -13.68 3.71 6.51
C ILE A 413 -12.59 4.71 6.12
N ASN A 414 -11.57 4.85 6.96
CA ASN A 414 -10.42 5.71 6.66
C ASN A 414 -9.24 4.92 6.08
N GLN A 415 -9.13 3.63 6.43
CA GLN A 415 -8.01 2.78 6.01
C GLN A 415 -8.34 1.29 6.19
N ILE A 416 -7.86 0.45 5.28
CA ILE A 416 -7.76 -1.00 5.48
C ILE A 416 -6.29 -1.41 5.58
N ASN A 417 -6.00 -2.28 6.54
CA ASN A 417 -4.69 -2.87 6.74
C ASN A 417 -4.76 -4.40 6.68
N PHE A 418 -3.95 -4.99 5.81
CA PHE A 418 -3.72 -6.43 5.72
C PHE A 418 -2.97 -6.97 6.93
N MET A 419 -3.28 -8.21 7.28
CA MET A 419 -2.53 -8.99 8.26
C MET A 419 -1.84 -10.18 7.60
N PHE A 420 -0.83 -10.71 8.26
CA PHE A 420 0.07 -11.72 7.75
C PHE A 420 0.19 -12.91 8.71
N ASN A 421 0.47 -14.10 8.19
CA ASN A 421 0.66 -15.31 8.98
C ASN A 421 2.14 -15.70 8.98
N GLN A 422 2.82 -15.68 10.14
CA GLN A 422 4.22 -16.12 10.26
C GLN A 422 5.26 -15.28 9.46
N GLY A 423 4.85 -14.28 8.68
CA GLY A 423 5.74 -13.37 7.95
C GLY A 423 5.05 -12.64 6.79
N PHE A 424 5.69 -11.60 6.25
CA PHE A 424 5.11 -10.74 5.20
C PHE A 424 4.77 -11.46 3.88
N TYR A 425 5.38 -12.61 3.60
CA TYR A 425 5.12 -13.39 2.37
C TYR A 425 3.85 -14.26 2.44
N ASN A 426 3.19 -14.27 3.60
CA ASN A 426 2.00 -15.10 3.84
C ASN A 426 0.85 -14.17 4.22
N ILE A 427 0.35 -13.40 3.25
CA ILE A 427 -0.83 -12.56 3.49
C ILE A 427 -2.01 -13.43 3.94
N SER A 428 -2.56 -13.08 5.09
CA SER A 428 -3.75 -13.71 5.63
C SER A 428 -4.98 -13.03 5.03
N ASN A 429 -6.14 -13.69 5.14
CA ASN A 429 -7.39 -13.03 4.81
C ASN A 429 -7.89 -12.11 5.94
N ASN A 430 -7.17 -12.03 7.06
CA ASN A 430 -7.51 -11.15 8.19
C ASN A 430 -7.11 -9.72 7.87
N LEU A 431 -7.88 -8.76 8.39
CA LEU A 431 -7.61 -7.35 8.20
C LEU A 431 -8.05 -6.51 9.38
N LEU A 432 -7.49 -5.32 9.45
CA LEU A 432 -7.91 -4.27 10.35
C LEU A 432 -8.51 -3.12 9.53
N ILE A 433 -9.77 -2.82 9.82
CA ILE A 433 -10.47 -1.63 9.32
C ILE A 433 -10.23 -0.52 10.34
N LYS A 434 -9.70 0.62 9.90
CA LYS A 434 -9.76 1.85 10.69
C LYS A 434 -10.85 2.73 10.11
N GLY A 435 -11.67 3.29 10.98
CA GLY A 435 -12.76 4.14 10.56
C GLY A 435 -13.09 5.21 11.58
N THR A 436 -13.98 6.11 11.16
CA THR A 436 -14.57 7.15 11.98
C THR A 436 -16.04 6.86 12.12
N LEU A 437 -16.53 6.87 13.36
CA LEU A 437 -17.95 6.68 13.66
C LEU A 437 -18.71 7.99 13.47
N ASN A 438 -20.04 7.92 13.37
CA ASN A 438 -20.89 9.09 13.27
C ASN A 438 -20.78 10.07 14.46
N THR A 439 -20.32 9.58 15.61
CA THR A 439 -19.95 10.36 16.80
C THR A 439 -18.62 11.11 16.66
N LYS A 440 -17.98 11.05 15.48
CA LYS A 440 -16.62 11.55 15.19
C LYS A 440 -15.49 10.86 15.96
N LYS A 441 -15.79 9.79 16.69
CA LYS A 441 -14.79 8.95 17.37
C LYS A 441 -14.11 8.01 16.38
N LYS A 442 -12.84 7.70 16.63
CA LYS A 442 -12.07 6.76 15.81
C LYS A 442 -12.29 5.34 16.32
N THR A 443 -12.39 4.38 15.40
CA THR A 443 -12.54 2.97 15.72
C THR A 443 -11.57 2.10 14.91
N ARG A 444 -11.31 0.90 15.44
CA ARG A 444 -10.49 -0.14 14.82
C ARG A 444 -11.27 -1.43 14.87
N ILE A 445 -11.71 -1.92 13.72
CA ILE A 445 -12.47 -3.17 13.62
C ILE A 445 -11.53 -4.25 13.07
N LEU A 446 -11.29 -5.28 13.87
CA LEU A 446 -10.60 -6.48 13.46
C LEU A 446 -11.59 -7.44 12.82
N VAL A 447 -11.27 -7.88 11.60
CA VAL A 447 -11.94 -8.98 10.90
C VAL A 447 -10.97 -10.15 10.87
N HIS A 448 -11.26 -11.19 11.65
CA HIS A 448 -10.33 -12.27 11.93
C HIS A 448 -11.00 -13.65 11.77
N ASP A 449 -10.45 -14.48 10.89
CA ASP A 449 -10.73 -15.91 10.79
C ASP A 449 -10.27 -16.60 12.08
N PHE A 450 -11.19 -16.72 13.03
CA PHE A 450 -10.93 -17.13 14.41
C PHE A 450 -10.86 -18.65 14.53
N ILE A 451 -11.82 -19.34 13.91
CA ILE A 451 -11.75 -20.79 13.67
C ILE A 451 -11.73 -20.95 12.16
N LYS A 452 -10.58 -21.38 11.65
CA LYS A 452 -10.32 -21.52 10.21
C LYS A 452 -11.53 -22.13 9.49
N ASP A 453 -12.02 -21.41 8.49
CA ASP A 453 -13.13 -21.79 7.59
C ASP A 453 -14.52 -21.92 8.25
N ASN A 454 -14.64 -21.77 9.57
CA ASN A 454 -15.89 -22.02 10.31
C ASN A 454 -16.44 -20.78 11.02
N LEU A 455 -15.57 -19.94 11.58
CA LEU A 455 -15.98 -18.85 12.47
C LEU A 455 -15.10 -17.62 12.28
N MET A 456 -15.72 -16.49 11.93
CA MET A 456 -15.06 -15.20 11.81
C MET A 456 -15.46 -14.27 12.94
N LEU A 457 -14.47 -13.69 13.59
CA LEU A 457 -14.63 -12.66 14.60
C LEU A 457 -14.62 -11.28 13.94
N TYR A 458 -15.68 -10.51 14.16
CA TYR A 458 -15.79 -9.11 13.77
C TYR A 458 -15.90 -8.27 15.04
N THR A 459 -14.83 -7.57 15.40
CA THR A 459 -14.69 -6.99 16.75
C THR A 459 -14.00 -5.65 16.74
N THR A 460 -14.39 -4.74 17.63
CA THR A 460 -13.66 -3.49 17.88
C THR A 460 -12.45 -3.75 18.79
N LEU A 461 -11.29 -3.22 18.44
CA LEU A 461 -10.07 -3.34 19.25
C LEU A 461 -9.92 -2.18 20.25
N ASP A 462 -9.82 -2.50 21.54
CA ASP A 462 -9.43 -1.58 22.62
C ASP A 462 -8.28 -0.66 22.14
N PRO A 463 -8.36 0.66 22.32
CA PRO A 463 -7.34 1.63 21.91
C PRO A 463 -5.96 1.33 22.50
N ASP A 464 -5.91 0.71 23.68
CA ASP A 464 -4.68 0.33 24.38
C ASP A 464 -4.03 -0.94 23.78
N ILE A 465 -4.78 -1.75 23.02
CA ILE A 465 -4.23 -2.91 22.33
C ILE A 465 -3.36 -2.45 21.16
N LYS A 466 -2.13 -2.98 21.14
CA LYS A 466 -1.26 -2.91 19.97
C LYS A 466 -1.80 -3.85 18.90
N TRP A 467 -2.16 -3.30 17.74
CA TRP A 467 -2.49 -4.12 16.58
C TRP A 467 -1.28 -4.97 16.18
N ASN A 468 -1.50 -6.28 16.06
CA ASN A 468 -0.52 -7.23 15.57
C ASN A 468 -0.79 -7.53 14.10
N TYR A 469 -0.02 -6.90 13.20
CA TYR A 469 -0.12 -7.17 11.77
C TYR A 469 0.37 -8.57 11.38
N MET A 470 1.01 -9.32 12.29
CA MET A 470 1.41 -10.72 12.10
C MET A 470 0.34 -11.72 12.57
N GLY A 471 -0.91 -11.27 12.73
CA GLY A 471 -2.01 -12.13 13.16
C GLY A 471 -2.13 -12.26 14.67
N PHE A 472 -3.28 -12.73 15.13
CA PHE A 472 -3.50 -13.15 16.52
C PHE A 472 -3.60 -14.68 16.54
N ARG A 473 -3.00 -15.34 17.54
CA ARG A 473 -3.04 -16.79 17.70
C ARG A 473 -3.73 -17.13 19.02
N TYR A 474 -4.86 -17.84 18.95
CA TYR A 474 -5.64 -18.23 20.13
C TYR A 474 -4.84 -18.99 21.21
N PHE A 475 -3.73 -19.63 20.87
CA PHE A 475 -2.88 -20.36 21.83
C PHE A 475 -1.68 -19.56 22.35
N ASN A 476 -1.52 -18.31 21.93
CA ASN A 476 -0.51 -17.42 22.49
C ASN A 476 -1.07 -16.79 23.78
N PRO A 477 -0.42 -16.90 24.95
CA PRO A 477 -0.94 -16.35 26.20
C PRO A 477 -1.28 -14.85 26.16
N LYS A 478 -0.54 -14.04 25.38
CA LYS A 478 -0.83 -12.60 25.22
C LYS A 478 -2.09 -12.37 24.40
N ASP A 479 -2.30 -13.16 23.36
CA ASP A 479 -3.50 -13.09 22.53
C ASP A 479 -4.69 -13.70 23.31
N GLN A 480 -4.48 -14.78 24.08
CA GLN A 480 -5.50 -15.33 24.99
C GLN A 480 -5.98 -14.30 26.00
N ALA A 481 -5.09 -13.56 26.66
CA ALA A 481 -5.47 -12.51 27.58
C ALA A 481 -6.32 -11.43 26.90
N LEU A 482 -5.97 -11.07 25.65
CA LEU A 482 -6.81 -10.21 24.80
C LEU A 482 -8.20 -10.84 24.59
N PHE A 483 -8.27 -12.12 24.21
CA PHE A 483 -9.54 -12.79 23.96
C PHE A 483 -10.38 -12.96 25.25
N ILE A 484 -9.79 -13.41 26.35
CA ILE A 484 -10.45 -13.59 27.65
C ILE A 484 -11.00 -12.27 28.19
N LYS A 485 -10.25 -11.16 28.05
CA LYS A 485 -10.71 -9.83 28.49
C LYS A 485 -11.86 -9.30 27.62
N ALA A 486 -11.94 -9.71 26.35
CA ALA A 486 -12.88 -9.15 25.38
C ALA A 486 -14.16 -9.98 25.14
N TYR A 487 -14.21 -11.26 25.53
CA TYR A 487 -15.28 -12.17 25.06
C TYR A 487 -16.01 -12.92 26.19
N LYS A 488 -17.30 -12.61 26.41
CA LYS A 488 -18.30 -13.59 26.85
C LYS A 488 -18.92 -14.19 25.60
N MET A 489 -18.80 -15.49 25.37
CA MET A 489 -19.25 -16.13 24.13
C MET A 489 -20.78 -16.10 24.02
N ASN A 490 -21.33 -15.18 23.23
CA ASN A 490 -22.70 -15.27 22.71
C ASN A 490 -22.62 -15.52 21.19
N ILE A 491 -22.89 -16.76 20.77
CA ILE A 491 -22.98 -17.12 19.35
C ILE A 491 -24.43 -16.90 18.90
N GLU A 492 -24.74 -15.70 18.41
CA GLU A 492 -26.03 -15.41 17.79
C GLU A 492 -26.09 -15.94 16.36
N ARG A 493 -27.22 -16.52 15.94
CA ARG A 493 -27.32 -17.30 14.69
C ARG A 493 -27.85 -16.54 13.48
N ASP A 494 -28.60 -15.45 13.66
CA ASP A 494 -29.14 -14.68 12.53
C ASP A 494 -28.46 -13.31 12.35
N PHE A 495 -28.31 -12.89 11.10
CA PHE A 495 -27.61 -11.65 10.73
C PHE A 495 -28.26 -10.38 11.30
N SER A 496 -29.59 -10.36 11.45
CA SER A 496 -30.31 -9.18 11.95
C SER A 496 -30.02 -8.96 13.43
N SER A 497 -29.96 -10.04 14.21
CA SER A 497 -29.53 -10.03 15.60
C SER A 497 -28.07 -9.60 15.72
N GLN A 498 -27.16 -10.22 14.95
CA GLN A 498 -25.74 -9.86 14.93
C GLN A 498 -25.52 -8.38 14.59
N TYR A 499 -26.17 -7.87 13.55
CA TYR A 499 -26.09 -6.44 13.20
C TYR A 499 -26.57 -5.56 14.36
N ARG A 500 -27.71 -5.90 14.97
CA ARG A 500 -28.30 -5.13 16.07
C ARG A 500 -27.35 -5.10 17.27
N THR A 501 -26.91 -6.26 17.74
CA THR A 501 -25.96 -6.43 18.84
C THR A 501 -24.66 -5.66 18.58
N PHE A 502 -24.10 -5.77 17.36
CA PHE A 502 -22.87 -5.03 17.05
C PHE A 502 -23.09 -3.51 17.09
N ASN A 503 -24.17 -3.04 16.45
CA ASN A 503 -24.47 -1.64 16.27
C ASN A 503 -24.86 -0.94 17.59
N GLU A 504 -25.63 -1.60 18.46
CA GLU A 504 -26.01 -1.08 19.78
C GLU A 504 -24.78 -0.88 20.67
N ASN A 505 -23.81 -1.79 20.62
CA ASN A 505 -22.58 -1.71 21.42
C ASN A 505 -21.49 -0.82 20.80
N LEU A 506 -21.64 -0.39 19.55
CA LEU A 506 -20.67 0.46 18.85
C LEU A 506 -20.83 1.95 19.20
N LEU A 507 -22.05 2.37 19.57
CA LEU A 507 -22.42 3.72 20.00
C LEU A 507 -22.13 3.91 21.48
#